data_AF-A0A2Z7B3Y7-F1
#
_entry.id   AF-A0A2Z7B3Y7-F1
#
_cell.length_a   1.000
_cell.length_b   1.000
_cell.length_c   1.000
_cell.angle_alpha   90.00
_cell.angle_beta   90.00
_cell.angle_gamma   90.00
#
_symmetry.space_group_name_H-M   'P 1'
#
loop_
_entity.id
_entity.type
_entity.pdbx_description
1 polymer ?
#
loop_
_entity_poly.entity_id
_entity_poly.type
_entity_poly.pdbx_seq_one_letter_code
_entity_poly.pdbx_strand_id
1 'polypeptide(L)'
;MFIKIKTSATSKEIWEKLTQIYEGNDETKESKLIMVQQKYESIKMRDGETMAEFDERFSAVVIELTSLGKEYSNRELALKVMRALPREWDVKTMAMRESKDLNRLELHDLFANLKAYKFELETRSEAGPSTSQPTKALPATTSE
;
A
#
# COMPACT_ATOMS: atom_id res chain seq x y z
N MET A 1 9.07 -13.17 40.24
CA MET A 1 9.91 -12.11 39.63
C MET A 1 11.25 -11.91 40.36
N PHE A 2 11.31 -11.93 41.71
CA PHE A 2 12.57 -11.76 42.46
C PHE A 2 13.48 -13.00 42.60
N ILE A 3 12.96 -14.23 42.44
CA ILE A 3 13.71 -15.46 42.72
C ILE A 3 14.73 -15.82 41.62
N LYS A 4 14.51 -15.38 40.38
CA LYS A 4 15.44 -15.62 39.25
C LYS A 4 16.69 -14.73 39.27
N ILE A 5 16.73 -13.71 40.13
CA ILE A 5 17.83 -12.74 40.25
C ILE A 5 18.88 -13.24 41.27
N LYS A 6 18.50 -14.15 42.18
CA LYS A 6 19.39 -14.62 43.25
C LYS A 6 20.48 -15.60 42.82
N THR A 7 20.50 -16.02 41.55
CA THR A 7 21.44 -17.00 40.99
C THR A 7 22.40 -16.45 39.94
N SER A 8 22.34 -15.15 39.61
CA SER A 8 23.23 -14.55 38.60
C SER A 8 24.39 -13.86 39.30
N ALA A 9 25.61 -14.31 39.03
CA ALA A 9 26.81 -14.02 39.84
C ALA A 9 27.51 -12.71 39.48
N THR A 10 27.01 -11.97 38.48
CA THR A 10 27.64 -10.72 38.01
C THR A 10 26.62 -9.72 37.48
N SER A 11 26.85 -8.43 37.72
CA SER A 11 26.02 -7.33 37.19
C SER A 11 25.85 -7.37 35.66
N LYS A 12 26.82 -7.95 34.94
CA LYS A 12 26.76 -8.17 33.49
C LYS A 12 25.62 -9.11 33.07
N GLU A 13 25.43 -10.24 33.75
CA GLU A 13 24.35 -11.19 33.44
C GLU A 13 22.96 -10.61 33.75
N ILE A 14 22.87 -9.80 34.81
CA ILE A 14 21.64 -9.10 35.16
C ILE A 14 21.31 -8.08 34.07
N TRP A 15 22.31 -7.33 33.59
CA TRP A 15 22.14 -6.38 32.49
C TRP A 15 21.76 -7.08 31.18
N GLU A 16 22.45 -8.17 30.80
CA GLU A 16 22.11 -8.98 29.62
C GLU A 16 20.68 -9.51 29.68
N LYS A 17 20.24 -10.02 30.83
CA LYS A 17 18.85 -10.46 31.01
C LYS A 17 17.86 -9.30 30.94
N LEU A 18 18.22 -8.12 31.45
CA LEU A 18 17.36 -6.94 31.37
C LEU A 18 17.21 -6.47 29.92
N THR A 19 18.31 -6.40 29.17
CA THR A 19 18.33 -6.10 27.74
C THR A 19 17.54 -7.12 26.94
N GLN A 20 17.69 -8.42 27.22
CA GLN A 20 16.93 -9.49 26.57
C GLN A 20 15.42 -9.40 26.85
N ILE A 21 15.02 -8.93 28.03
CA ILE A 21 13.61 -8.71 28.39
C ILE A 21 13.06 -7.44 27.75
N TYR A 22 13.86 -6.38 27.62
CA TYR A 22 13.43 -5.08 27.07
C TYR A 22 13.49 -4.99 25.54
N GLU A 23 14.49 -5.58 24.90
CA GLU A 23 14.67 -5.58 23.44
C GLU A 23 14.14 -6.84 22.76
N GLY A 24 13.88 -7.90 23.54
CA GLY A 24 13.64 -9.25 23.04
C GLY A 24 14.93 -10.01 22.76
N ASN A 25 14.90 -11.33 22.92
CA ASN A 25 15.88 -12.27 22.38
C ASN A 25 15.96 -12.10 20.85
N ASP A 26 17.13 -12.26 20.22
CA ASP A 26 17.28 -12.26 18.76
C ASP A 26 16.28 -13.22 18.07
N GLU A 27 15.97 -14.36 18.69
CA GLU A 27 14.92 -15.30 18.26
C GLU A 27 13.52 -14.68 18.24
N THR A 28 13.23 -13.73 19.13
CA THR A 28 11.96 -12.98 19.18
C THR A 28 11.92 -11.93 18.07
N LYS A 29 13.04 -11.26 17.78
CA LYS A 29 13.16 -10.32 16.66
C LYS A 29 13.01 -11.06 15.32
N GLU A 30 13.66 -12.21 15.17
CA GLU A 30 13.55 -13.08 14.00
C GLU A 30 12.12 -13.62 13.82
N SER A 31 11.48 -14.11 14.90
CA SER A 31 10.08 -14.56 14.86
C SER A 31 9.13 -13.43 14.44
N LYS A 32 9.35 -12.21 14.95
CA LYS A 32 8.57 -11.04 14.55
C LYS A 32 8.79 -10.70 13.08
N LEU A 33 10.03 -10.72 12.60
CA LEU A 33 10.36 -10.48 11.19
C LEU A 33 9.64 -11.49 10.29
N ILE A 34 9.69 -12.78 10.62
CA ILE A 34 8.98 -13.84 9.88
C ILE A 34 7.48 -13.56 9.82
N MET A 35 6.86 -13.22 10.95
CA MET A 35 5.42 -12.91 11.02
C MET A 35 5.05 -11.70 10.15
N VAL A 36 5.82 -10.62 10.22
CA VAL A 36 5.56 -9.40 9.45
C VAL A 36 5.80 -9.66 7.96
N GLN A 37 6.81 -10.46 7.61
CA GLN A 37 7.06 -10.87 6.22
C GLN A 37 5.91 -11.72 5.68
N GLN A 38 5.37 -12.66 6.47
CA GLN A 38 4.17 -13.41 6.09
C GLN A 38 2.95 -12.49 5.89
N LYS A 39 2.78 -11.48 6.74
CA LYS A 39 1.73 -10.46 6.59
C LYS A 39 1.92 -9.64 5.32
N TYR A 40 3.15 -9.24 5.00
CA TYR A 40 3.48 -8.60 3.72
C TYR A 40 3.16 -9.51 2.55
N GLU A 41 3.53 -10.80 2.62
CA GLU A 41 3.32 -11.71 1.51
C GLU A 41 1.85 -12.01 1.23
N SER A 42 1.06 -12.14 2.29
CA SER A 42 -0.38 -12.39 2.22
C SER A 42 -1.22 -11.13 1.99
N ILE A 43 -0.62 -9.94 1.98
CA ILE A 43 -1.37 -8.69 1.88
C ILE A 43 -2.10 -8.61 0.53
N LYS A 44 -3.40 -8.38 0.62
CA LYS A 44 -4.29 -8.09 -0.50
C LYS A 44 -5.25 -6.99 -0.09
N MET A 45 -5.74 -6.26 -1.07
CA MET A 45 -6.87 -5.37 -0.88
C MET A 45 -8.10 -6.22 -0.57
N ARG A 46 -8.84 -5.85 0.47
CA ARG A 46 -10.03 -6.59 0.92
C ARG A 46 -11.26 -6.13 0.15
N ASP A 47 -12.30 -6.96 0.12
CA ASP A 47 -13.58 -6.58 -0.47
C ASP A 47 -14.20 -5.41 0.33
N GLY A 48 -14.63 -4.37 -0.39
CA GLY A 48 -15.21 -3.15 0.21
C GLY A 48 -14.19 -2.20 0.83
N GLU A 49 -12.90 -2.55 0.85
CA GLU A 49 -11.85 -1.67 1.33
C GLU A 49 -11.58 -0.53 0.35
N THR A 50 -11.37 0.67 0.89
CA THR A 50 -10.97 1.83 0.08
C THR A 50 -9.47 1.80 -0.24
N MET A 51 -9.06 2.47 -1.31
CA MET A 51 -7.64 2.57 -1.65
C MET A 51 -6.83 3.25 -0.53
N ALA A 52 -7.42 4.17 0.23
CA ALA A 52 -6.76 4.85 1.34
C ALA A 52 -6.52 3.91 2.53
N GLU A 53 -7.49 3.08 2.90
CA GLU A 53 -7.32 2.08 3.97
C GLU A 53 -6.28 1.02 3.57
N PHE A 54 -6.29 0.62 2.30
CA PHE A 54 -5.29 -0.32 1.79
C PHE A 54 -3.87 0.28 1.81
N ASP A 55 -3.71 1.54 1.39
CA ASP A 55 -2.46 2.32 1.46
C ASP A 55 -1.92 2.36 2.90
N GLU A 56 -2.75 2.73 3.87
CA GLU A 56 -2.36 2.79 5.28
C GLU A 56 -1.89 1.43 5.81
N ARG A 57 -2.66 0.35 5.54
CA ARG A 57 -2.28 -1.00 5.98
C ARG A 57 -0.98 -1.48 5.32
N PHE A 58 -0.81 -1.22 4.04
CA PHE A 58 0.38 -1.62 3.30
C PHE A 58 1.61 -0.86 3.80
N SER A 59 1.49 0.46 3.93
CA SER A 59 2.54 1.34 4.45
C SER A 59 2.94 0.97 5.88
N ALA A 60 1.98 0.64 6.76
CA ALA A 60 2.27 0.18 8.12
C ALA A 60 3.11 -1.11 8.14
N VAL A 61 2.83 -2.06 7.24
CA VAL A 61 3.61 -3.30 7.13
C VAL A 61 5.02 -3.05 6.60
N VAL A 62 5.16 -2.15 5.62
CA VAL A 62 6.49 -1.76 5.08
C VAL A 62 7.32 -1.06 6.15
N ILE A 63 6.73 -0.12 6.90
CA ILE A 63 7.40 0.57 8.01
C ILE A 63 7.86 -0.44 9.08
N GLU A 64 7.01 -1.42 9.41
CA GLU A 64 7.37 -2.46 10.38
C GLU A 64 8.53 -3.33 9.87
N LEU A 65 8.55 -3.71 8.60
CA LEU A 65 9.67 -4.45 7.99
C LEU A 65 10.96 -3.64 8.01
N THR A 66 10.92 -2.37 7.62
CA THR A 66 12.08 -1.48 7.66
C THR A 66 12.60 -1.33 9.09
N SER A 67 11.72 -1.23 10.09
CA SER A 67 12.10 -1.17 11.51
C SER A 67 12.82 -2.44 12.00
N LEU A 68 12.60 -3.56 11.33
CA LEU A 68 13.24 -4.85 11.60
C LEU A 68 14.45 -5.11 10.68
N GLY A 69 14.90 -4.10 9.93
CA GLY A 69 16.08 -4.18 9.06
C GLY A 69 15.82 -4.81 7.68
N LYS A 70 14.56 -5.02 7.29
CA LYS A 70 14.19 -5.54 5.98
C LYS A 70 13.63 -4.43 5.09
N GLU A 71 14.44 -4.01 4.13
CA GLU A 71 14.03 -3.01 3.13
C GLU A 71 13.66 -3.66 1.80
N TYR A 72 12.77 -3.00 1.06
CA TYR A 72 12.36 -3.38 -0.29
C TYR A 72 12.59 -2.20 -1.22
N SER A 73 13.05 -2.48 -2.44
CA SER A 73 13.17 -1.48 -3.47
C SER A 73 11.80 -0.94 -3.90
N ASN A 74 11.78 0.29 -4.43
CA ASN A 74 10.59 0.90 -5.02
C ASN A 74 9.89 -0.04 -6.02
N ARG A 75 10.67 -0.74 -6.85
CA ARG A 75 10.15 -1.71 -7.82
C ARG A 75 9.45 -2.88 -7.14
N GLU A 76 10.03 -3.45 -6.09
CA GLU A 76 9.43 -4.56 -5.35
C GLU A 76 8.12 -4.15 -4.68
N LEU A 77 8.12 -2.99 -4.02
CA LEU A 77 6.92 -2.44 -3.40
C LEU A 77 5.83 -2.18 -4.45
N ALA A 78 6.17 -1.57 -5.58
CA ALA A 78 5.23 -1.27 -6.64
C ALA A 78 4.61 -2.54 -7.23
N LEU A 79 5.44 -3.54 -7.53
CA LEU A 79 4.95 -4.83 -8.03
C LEU A 79 4.10 -5.56 -7.00
N LYS A 80 4.44 -5.44 -5.71
CA LYS A 80 3.65 -6.05 -4.63
C LYS A 80 2.25 -5.43 -4.56
N VAL A 81 2.16 -4.10 -4.53
CA VAL A 81 0.88 -3.39 -4.55
C VAL A 81 0.06 -3.80 -5.77
N MET A 82 0.64 -3.78 -6.97
CA MET A 82 -0.07 -4.14 -8.20
C MET A 82 -0.60 -5.59 -8.20
N ARG A 83 0.08 -6.53 -7.54
CA ARG A 83 -0.40 -7.93 -7.40
C ARG A 83 -1.43 -8.11 -6.29
N ALA A 84 -1.45 -7.19 -5.32
CA ALA A 84 -2.35 -7.21 -4.17
C ALA A 84 -3.72 -6.56 -4.48
N LEU A 85 -3.82 -5.78 -5.58
CA LEU A 85 -5.05 -5.17 -6.03
C LEU A 85 -6.02 -6.17 -6.69
N PRO A 86 -7.34 -5.93 -6.65
CA PRO A 86 -8.34 -6.72 -7.37
C PRO A 86 -8.17 -6.60 -8.88
N ARG A 87 -8.73 -7.57 -9.63
CA ARG A 87 -8.64 -7.63 -11.11
C ARG A 87 -9.17 -6.40 -11.84
N GLU A 88 -10.07 -5.64 -11.20
CA GLU A 88 -10.59 -4.36 -11.72
C GLU A 88 -9.48 -3.34 -12.02
N TRP A 89 -8.32 -3.49 -11.37
CA TRP A 89 -7.15 -2.63 -11.55
C TRP A 89 -6.18 -3.14 -12.63
N ASP A 90 -6.42 -4.29 -13.26
CA ASP A 90 -5.48 -4.92 -14.20
C ASP A 90 -5.10 -3.97 -15.34
N VAL A 91 -6.06 -3.29 -15.96
CA VAL A 91 -5.80 -2.32 -17.04
C VAL A 91 -4.83 -1.22 -16.59
N LYS A 92 -5.08 -0.63 -15.41
CA LYS A 92 -4.25 0.44 -14.86
C LYS A 92 -2.86 -0.06 -14.50
N THR A 93 -2.76 -1.21 -13.83
CA THR A 93 -1.47 -1.77 -13.39
C THR A 93 -0.61 -2.22 -14.57
N MET A 94 -1.22 -2.74 -15.65
CA MET A 94 -0.51 -3.06 -16.89
C MET A 94 0.05 -1.82 -17.57
N ALA A 95 -0.78 -0.78 -17.76
CA ALA A 95 -0.32 0.48 -18.33
C ALA A 95 0.82 1.11 -17.51
N MET A 96 0.78 1.02 -16.18
CA MET A 96 1.86 1.51 -15.32
C MET A 96 3.16 0.71 -15.48
N ARG A 97 3.09 -0.61 -15.68
CA ARG A 97 4.29 -1.44 -15.95
C ARG A 97 4.96 -1.08 -17.28
N GLU A 98 4.18 -0.69 -18.28
CA GLU A 98 4.68 -0.36 -19.62
C GLU A 98 5.20 1.08 -19.72
N SER A 99 4.57 2.03 -19.00
CA SER A 99 4.85 3.46 -19.16
C SER A 99 5.77 4.08 -18.10
N LYS A 100 5.92 3.44 -16.92
CA LYS A 100 6.69 4.03 -15.81
C LYS A 100 7.95 3.23 -15.51
N ASP A 101 9.03 3.95 -15.21
CA ASP A 101 10.20 3.35 -14.57
C ASP A 101 9.87 3.06 -13.09
N LEU A 102 9.49 1.81 -12.82
CA LEU A 102 9.12 1.35 -11.49
C LEU A 102 10.25 1.46 -10.46
N ASN A 103 11.52 1.58 -10.88
CA ASN A 103 12.64 1.76 -9.95
C ASN A 103 12.62 3.15 -9.32
N ARG A 104 12.05 4.14 -10.01
CA ARG A 104 11.97 5.54 -9.57
C ARG A 104 10.59 5.90 -9.00
N LEU A 105 9.65 4.97 -9.02
CA LEU A 105 8.28 5.20 -8.55
C LEU A 105 8.20 4.96 -7.05
N GLU A 106 8.12 6.03 -6.27
CA GLU A 106 7.94 5.93 -4.82
C GLU A 106 6.55 5.40 -4.47
N LEU A 107 6.44 4.76 -3.30
CA LEU A 107 5.20 4.15 -2.83
C LEU A 107 4.06 5.17 -2.71
N HIS A 108 4.36 6.37 -2.21
CA HIS A 108 3.40 7.46 -2.12
C HIS A 108 2.85 7.86 -3.49
N ASP A 109 3.72 8.03 -4.49
CA ASP A 109 3.33 8.41 -5.85
C ASP A 109 2.50 7.32 -6.55
N LEU A 110 2.81 6.06 -6.28
CA LEU A 110 2.01 4.93 -6.73
C LEU A 110 0.59 5.02 -6.19
N PHE A 111 0.42 5.16 -4.87
CA PHE A 111 -0.91 5.25 -4.27
C PHE A 111 -1.65 6.52 -4.66
N ALA A 112 -0.97 7.66 -4.80
CA ALA A 112 -1.55 8.89 -5.32
C ALA A 112 -2.11 8.69 -6.74
N ASN A 113 -1.36 8.01 -7.61
CA ASN A 113 -1.79 7.72 -8.98
C ASN A 113 -3.00 6.76 -9.02
N LEU A 114 -3.03 5.76 -8.15
CA LEU A 114 -4.16 4.82 -8.04
C LEU A 114 -5.42 5.52 -7.52
N LYS A 115 -5.29 6.38 -6.50
CA LYS A 115 -6.39 7.20 -5.97
C LYS A 115 -6.97 8.13 -7.05
N ALA A 116 -6.11 8.83 -7.79
CA ALA A 116 -6.53 9.71 -8.88
C ALA A 116 -7.30 8.96 -9.99
N TYR A 117 -6.82 7.77 -10.38
CA TYR A 117 -7.51 6.95 -11.39
C TYR A 117 -8.93 6.55 -10.98
N LYS A 118 -9.13 6.16 -9.71
CA LYS A 118 -10.47 5.81 -9.20
C LYS A 118 -11.40 7.03 -9.19
N PHE A 119 -10.90 8.18 -8.75
CA PHE A 119 -11.65 9.43 -8.76
C PHE A 119 -12.09 9.84 -10.19
N GLU A 120 -11.20 9.70 -11.18
CA GLU A 120 -11.53 9.96 -12.59
C GLU A 120 -12.58 9.00 -13.17
N LEU A 121 -12.59 7.74 -12.73
CA LEU A 121 -13.62 6.77 -13.14
C LEU A 121 -14.99 7.10 -12.55
N GLU A 122 -15.03 7.46 -11.26
CA GLU A 122 -16.27 7.82 -10.55
C GLU A 122 -16.90 9.08 -11.16
N THR A 123 -16.11 10.14 -11.36
CA THR A 123 -16.58 11.38 -11.99
C THR A 123 -17.08 11.20 -13.42
N ARG A 124 -16.51 10.24 -14.18
CA ARG A 124 -17.00 9.90 -15.53
C ARG A 124 -18.28 9.07 -15.51
N SER A 125 -18.46 8.23 -14.50
CA SER A 125 -19.68 7.43 -14.33
C SER A 125 -20.88 8.29 -13.93
N GLU A 126 -20.65 9.38 -13.19
CA GLU A 126 -21.70 10.35 -12.83
C GLU A 126 -22.10 11.25 -14.01
N ALA A 127 -21.18 11.45 -14.97
CA ALA A 127 -21.42 12.15 -16.22
C ALA A 127 -21.97 11.21 -17.33
N GLY A 128 -23.16 10.63 -17.12
CA GLY A 128 -23.93 9.99 -18.21
C GLY A 128 -24.24 10.98 -19.36
N PRO A 129 -24.52 10.51 -20.59
CA PRO A 129 -24.52 11.35 -21.78
C PRO A 129 -25.62 12.42 -21.68
N SER A 130 -25.22 13.70 -21.65
CA SER A 130 -26.14 14.78 -21.98
C SER A 130 -26.49 14.70 -23.47
N THR A 131 -27.42 13.82 -23.82
CA THR A 131 -28.28 14.04 -24.97
C THR A 131 -29.16 15.24 -24.67
N SER A 132 -28.83 16.40 -25.23
CA SER A 132 -29.78 17.36 -25.80
C SER A 132 -29.06 18.67 -26.15
N GLN A 133 -28.79 18.89 -27.43
CA GLN A 133 -29.10 20.20 -28.00
C GLN A 133 -30.00 20.00 -29.22
N PRO A 134 -31.20 20.62 -29.25
CA PRO A 134 -32.10 20.55 -30.39
C PRO A 134 -31.52 21.31 -31.58
N THR A 135 -31.55 20.66 -32.75
CA THR A 135 -31.39 21.27 -34.06
C THR A 135 -32.44 22.37 -34.23
N LYS A 136 -32.03 23.65 -34.12
CA LYS A 136 -32.90 24.77 -34.48
C LYS A 136 -32.74 25.02 -35.98
N ALA A 137 -33.70 24.53 -36.75
CA ALA A 137 -33.82 24.81 -38.19
C ALA A 137 -33.93 26.33 -38.43
N LEU A 138 -33.16 26.83 -39.40
CA LEU A 138 -33.34 28.17 -39.97
C LEU A 138 -34.59 28.18 -40.86
N PRO A 139 -35.55 29.11 -40.68
CA PRO A 139 -36.55 29.36 -41.70
C PRO A 139 -35.92 30.22 -42.81
N ALA A 140 -35.97 29.71 -44.04
CA ALA A 140 -35.69 30.48 -45.25
C ALA A 140 -36.68 31.64 -45.36
N THR A 141 -36.17 32.87 -45.48
CA THR A 141 -36.99 34.03 -45.85
C THR A 141 -36.82 34.24 -47.36
N THR A 142 -37.82 33.80 -48.12
CA THR A 142 -38.00 34.22 -49.51
C THR A 142 -38.37 35.70 -49.49
N SER A 143 -37.54 36.53 -50.13
CA SER A 143 -37.91 37.90 -50.51
C SER A 143 -38.48 37.87 -51.93
N GLU A 144 -39.73 38.30 -52.08
CA GLU A 144 -40.23 39.07 -53.22
C GLU A 144 -41.39 39.94 -52.77
#